data_AF-A0A261B5S8-F1
#
_entry.id   AF-A0A261B5S8-F1
#
_cell.length_a   1.000
_cell.length_b   1.000
_cell.length_c   1.000
_cell.angle_alpha   90.00
_cell.angle_beta   90.00
_cell.angle_gamma   90.00
#
_symmetry.space_group_name_H-M   'P 1'
#
loop_
_entity.id
_entity.type
_entity.pdbx_description
1 polymer ?
#
loop_
_entity_poly.entity_id
_entity_poly.type
_entity_poly.pdbx_seq_one_letter_code
_entity_poly.pdbx_strand_id
1 'polypeptide(L)'
;MSCFECKLIVDSMGEDMIGNRQKLSNDVRDFACYKIVPGNMTASCINFLDLYLPTVIQMTIEQVTAEGACQANKCCPKDSVEALRAFSYQEIQSQKCSTMNQLETYMTSNLVGSVMEKYLENSLTENICSHSISFFQPTCQQLMSSVAPRLVSLTAVLAKENMFSQALNC
;
A
#
# COMPACT_ATOMS: atom_id res chain seq x y z
N MET A 1 14.45 1.06 -8.82
CA MET A 1 13.15 0.98 -8.15
C MET A 1 12.22 1.95 -8.83
N SER A 2 11.10 1.46 -9.34
CA SER A 2 10.07 2.30 -9.98
C SER A 2 9.24 3.05 -8.93
N CYS A 3 8.49 4.07 -9.37
CA CYS A 3 7.56 4.78 -8.49
C CYS A 3 6.52 3.83 -7.89
N PHE A 4 6.00 2.90 -8.70
CA PHE A 4 5.06 1.87 -8.26
C PHE A 4 5.65 0.94 -7.21
N GLU A 5 6.84 0.38 -7.47
CA GLU A 5 7.53 -0.52 -6.53
C GLU A 5 7.83 0.18 -5.20
N CYS A 6 8.27 1.44 -5.24
CA CYS A 6 8.51 2.21 -4.03
C CYS A 6 7.24 2.35 -3.20
N LYS A 7 6.13 2.75 -3.83
CA LYS A 7 4.86 2.95 -3.12
C LYS A 7 4.37 1.67 -2.48
N LEU A 8 4.40 0.56 -3.22
CA LEU A 8 4.04 -0.75 -2.72
C LEU A 8 4.85 -1.14 -1.47
N ILE A 9 6.16 -0.93 -1.51
CA ILE A 9 7.04 -1.25 -0.37
C ILE A 9 6.69 -0.36 0.83
N VAL A 10 6.50 0.95 0.63
CA VAL A 10 6.17 1.86 1.73
C VAL A 10 4.81 1.52 2.35
N ASP A 11 3.80 1.22 1.54
CA ASP A 11 2.48 0.82 2.03
C ASP A 11 2.55 -0.50 2.81
N SER A 12 3.28 -1.50 2.27
CA SER A 12 3.53 -2.77 2.98
C SER A 12 4.26 -2.57 4.30
N MET A 13 5.27 -1.69 4.33
CA MET A 13 6.00 -1.38 5.56
C MET A 13 5.08 -0.68 6.57
N GLY A 14 4.20 0.21 6.12
CA GLY A 14 3.20 0.86 6.97
C GLY A 14 2.25 -0.16 7.62
N GLU A 15 1.70 -1.07 6.81
CA GLU A 15 0.84 -2.16 7.29
C GLU A 15 1.56 -3.06 8.30
N ASP A 16 2.80 -3.47 8.01
CA ASP A 16 3.62 -4.29 8.90
C ASP A 16 3.91 -3.58 10.23
N MET A 17 4.23 -2.28 10.19
CA MET A 17 4.49 -1.49 11.38
C MET A 17 3.23 -1.28 12.22
N ILE A 18 2.06 -1.06 11.60
CA ILE A 18 0.78 -0.98 12.30
C ILE A 18 0.41 -2.34 12.91
N GLY A 19 0.59 -3.43 12.17
CA GLY A 19 0.38 -4.80 12.65
C GLY A 19 1.26 -5.14 13.85
N ASN A 20 2.51 -4.65 13.85
CA ASN A 20 3.49 -4.87 14.92
C ASN A 20 3.61 -3.71 15.92
N ARG A 21 2.67 -2.75 15.91
CA ARG A 21 2.79 -1.50 16.70
C ARG A 21 3.00 -1.72 18.19
N GLN A 22 2.40 -2.76 18.76
CA GLN A 22 2.58 -3.08 20.18
C GLN A 22 4.00 -3.55 20.49
N LYS A 23 4.59 -4.36 19.61
CA LYS A 23 5.97 -4.81 19.76
C LYS A 23 6.92 -3.63 19.63
N LEU A 24 6.73 -2.76 18.63
CA LEU A 24 7.51 -1.55 18.45
C LEU A 24 7.38 -0.61 19.67
N SER A 25 6.18 -0.48 20.22
CA SER A 25 5.92 0.26 21.46
C SER A 25 6.71 -0.32 22.63
N ASN A 26 6.70 -1.63 22.79
CA ASN A 26 7.45 -2.30 23.86
C ASN A 26 8.96 -2.09 23.72
N ASP A 27 9.51 -2.20 22.51
CA ASP A 27 10.94 -2.01 22.26
C ASP A 27 11.39 -0.59 22.59
N VAL A 28 10.62 0.43 22.16
CA VAL A 28 10.89 1.84 22.46
C VAL A 28 10.72 2.14 23.95
N ARG A 29 9.68 1.59 24.58
CA ARG A 29 9.46 1.70 26.02
C ARG A 29 10.63 1.13 26.79
N ASP A 30 11.06 -0.08 26.47
CA ASP A 30 12.12 -0.76 27.21
C ASP A 30 13.44 -0.01 27.04
N PHE A 31 13.72 0.51 25.84
CA PHE A 31 14.85 1.40 25.63
C PHE A 31 14.75 2.67 26.48
N ALA A 32 13.65 3.42 26.39
CA ALA A 32 13.49 4.68 27.14
C ALA A 32 13.52 4.45 28.66
N CYS A 33 12.71 3.50 29.16
CA CYS A 33 12.46 3.31 30.59
C CYS A 33 13.61 2.63 31.35
N TYR A 34 14.40 1.79 30.67
CA TYR A 34 15.54 1.11 31.29
C TYR A 34 16.91 1.67 30.92
N LYS A 35 17.04 2.40 29.80
CA LYS A 35 18.34 2.95 29.35
C LYS A 35 18.49 4.46 29.53
N ILE A 36 17.39 5.21 29.63
CA ILE A 36 17.45 6.68 29.67
C ILE A 36 17.05 7.23 31.03
N VAL A 37 15.91 6.81 31.59
CA VAL A 37 15.40 7.37 32.86
C VAL A 37 16.06 6.70 34.07
N PRO A 38 16.23 7.43 35.19
CA PRO A 38 16.71 6.86 36.44
C PRO A 38 15.75 5.79 36.99
N GLY A 39 16.29 4.80 37.71
CA GLY A 39 15.54 3.62 38.15
C GLY A 39 14.28 3.91 38.99
N ASN A 40 14.26 5.02 39.74
CA ASN A 40 13.07 5.42 40.52
C ASN A 40 11.89 5.92 39.64
N MET A 41 12.14 6.23 38.37
CA MET A 41 11.12 6.69 37.42
C MET A 41 10.64 5.59 36.46
N THR A 42 11.30 4.43 36.44
CA THR A 42 11.04 3.35 35.47
C THR A 42 9.58 2.89 35.49
N ALA A 43 8.97 2.69 36.66
CA ALA A 43 7.56 2.28 36.76
C ALA A 43 6.60 3.31 36.17
N SER A 44 6.81 4.60 36.47
CA SER A 44 5.99 5.68 35.90
C SER A 44 6.21 5.83 34.40
N CYS A 45 7.44 5.62 33.92
CA CYS A 45 7.77 5.63 32.50
C CYS A 45 7.04 4.52 31.74
N ILE A 46 7.08 3.29 32.25
CA ILE A 46 6.40 2.13 31.66
C ILE A 46 4.91 2.40 31.53
N ASN A 47 4.26 2.82 32.63
CA ASN A 47 2.83 3.12 32.63
C ASN A 47 2.45 4.22 31.62
N PHE A 48 3.26 5.27 31.52
CA PHE A 48 3.01 6.36 30.58
C PHE A 48 3.12 5.87 29.12
N LEU A 49 4.20 5.17 28.78
CA LEU A 49 4.42 4.71 27.41
C LEU A 49 3.46 3.59 27.01
N ASP A 50 3.12 2.66 27.91
CA ASP A 50 2.10 1.63 27.62
C ASP A 50 0.75 2.24 27.27
N LEU A 51 0.40 3.39 27.85
CA LEU A 51 -0.89 4.04 27.62
C LEU A 51 -0.95 4.83 26.30
N TYR A 52 0.13 5.51 25.93
CA TYR A 52 0.10 6.48 24.82
C TYR A 52 0.91 6.05 23.60
N LEU A 53 1.99 5.31 23.78
CA LEU A 53 2.97 5.05 22.73
C LEU A 53 2.41 4.20 21.57
N PRO A 54 1.57 3.17 21.78
CA PRO A 54 0.97 2.43 20.66
C PRO A 54 0.15 3.34 19.73
N THR A 55 -0.64 4.26 20.32
CA THR A 55 -1.46 5.22 19.56
C THR A 55 -0.58 6.26 18.86
N VAL A 56 0.45 6.77 19.52
CA VAL A 56 1.41 7.72 18.90
C VAL A 56 2.12 7.07 17.71
N ILE A 57 2.54 5.80 17.84
CA ILE A 57 3.15 5.04 16.74
C ILE A 57 2.18 4.94 15.56
N GLN A 58 0.93 4.54 15.81
CA GLN A 58 -0.08 4.43 14.78
C GLN A 58 -0.30 5.77 14.07
N MET A 59 -0.54 6.85 14.82
CA MET A 59 -0.72 8.19 14.27
C MET A 59 0.51 8.69 13.50
N THR A 60 1.71 8.27 13.87
CA THR A 60 2.94 8.65 13.18
C THR A 60 3.06 7.92 11.84
N ILE A 61 2.72 6.64 11.80
CA ILE A 61 2.73 5.84 10.56
C ILE A 61 1.66 6.34 9.60
N GLU A 62 0.45 6.62 10.10
CA GLU A 62 -0.67 7.13 9.29
C GLU A 62 -0.41 8.52 8.68
N GLN A 63 0.53 9.30 9.21
CA GLN A 63 0.96 10.57 8.61
C GLN A 63 1.90 10.39 7.42
N VAL A 64 2.51 9.21 7.27
CA VAL A 64 3.39 8.90 6.14
C VAL A 64 2.55 8.36 4.99
N THR A 65 2.52 9.11 3.89
CA THR A 65 1.93 8.63 2.64
C THR A 65 3.02 8.01 1.76
N ALA A 66 2.71 6.89 1.08
CA ALA A 66 3.61 6.28 0.11
C ALA A 66 4.07 7.28 -0.97
N GLU A 67 3.18 8.15 -1.44
CA GLU A 67 3.53 9.23 -2.38
C GLU A 67 4.61 10.16 -1.80
N GLY A 68 4.38 10.70 -0.59
CA GLY A 68 5.32 11.63 0.03
C GLY A 68 6.67 11.00 0.33
N ALA A 69 6.67 9.77 0.85
CA ALA A 69 7.90 9.03 1.12
C ALA A 69 8.68 8.73 -0.18
N CYS A 70 8.00 8.30 -1.24
CA CYS A 70 8.65 7.98 -2.50
C CYS A 70 9.09 9.22 -3.30
N GLN A 71 8.41 10.35 -3.15
CA GLN A 71 8.87 11.65 -3.64
C GLN A 71 10.16 12.08 -2.93
N ALA A 72 10.19 11.99 -1.59
CA ALA A 72 11.37 12.32 -0.79
C ALA A 72 12.58 11.42 -1.14
N ASN A 73 12.32 10.15 -1.42
CA ASN A 73 13.31 9.17 -1.89
C ASN A 73 13.59 9.23 -3.40
N LYS A 74 13.05 10.23 -4.12
CA LYS A 74 13.22 10.46 -5.57
C LYS A 74 12.80 9.29 -6.47
N CYS A 75 12.03 8.33 -5.94
CA CYS A 75 11.48 7.21 -6.69
C CYS A 75 10.23 7.61 -7.49
N CYS A 76 9.48 8.61 -6.99
CA CYS A 76 8.35 9.22 -7.68
C CYS A 76 8.63 10.71 -7.89
N PRO A 77 9.34 11.12 -8.96
CA PRO A 77 9.48 12.55 -9.26
C PRO A 77 8.09 13.17 -9.51
N LYS A 78 7.89 14.41 -9.04
CA LYS A 78 6.62 15.15 -9.20
C LYS A 78 6.20 15.30 -10.67
N ASP A 79 7.17 15.28 -11.58
CA ASP A 79 6.98 15.39 -13.04
C ASP A 79 6.95 14.02 -13.73
N SER A 80 6.73 12.92 -13.00
CA SER A 80 6.67 11.56 -13.59
C SER A 80 5.55 11.39 -14.62
N VAL A 81 4.50 12.21 -14.55
CA VAL A 81 3.42 12.26 -15.55
C VAL A 81 3.87 12.99 -16.82
N GLU A 82 4.81 13.93 -16.73
CA GLU A 82 5.38 14.62 -17.90
C GLU A 82 6.06 13.63 -18.85
N ALA A 83 6.79 12.66 -18.30
CA ALA A 83 7.42 11.58 -19.07
C ALA A 83 6.37 10.65 -19.72
N LEU A 84 5.25 10.38 -19.04
CA LEU A 84 4.13 9.62 -19.61
C LEU A 84 3.39 10.41 -20.71
N ARG A 85 3.29 11.74 -20.58
CA ARG A 85 2.71 12.64 -21.59
C ARG A 85 3.64 12.88 -22.78
N ALA A 86 4.93 12.64 -22.64
CA ALA A 86 5.93 12.82 -23.69
C ALA A 86 5.92 11.69 -24.73
N PHE A 87 5.23 10.58 -24.48
CA PHE A 87 5.10 9.50 -25.47
C PHE A 87 4.29 9.96 -26.68
N SER A 88 4.86 9.76 -27.87
CA SER A 88 4.13 9.88 -29.12
C SER A 88 3.14 8.73 -29.29
N TYR A 89 2.11 8.95 -30.11
CA TYR A 89 1.18 7.89 -30.49
C TYR A 89 1.89 6.66 -31.09
N GLN A 90 2.94 6.86 -31.88
CA GLN A 90 3.70 5.76 -32.47
C GLN A 90 4.46 4.95 -31.43
N GLU A 91 5.05 5.58 -30.41
CA GLU A 91 5.72 4.87 -29.31
C GLU A 91 4.73 4.07 -28.46
N ILE A 92 3.53 4.62 -28.22
CA ILE A 92 2.46 3.87 -27.55
C ILE A 92 2.06 2.66 -28.38
N GLN A 93 1.85 2.81 -29.70
CA GLN A 93 1.46 1.69 -30.55
C GLN A 93 2.53 0.60 -30.65
N SER A 94 3.82 0.96 -30.63
CA SER A 94 4.90 -0.01 -30.70
C SER A 94 5.10 -0.75 -29.38
N GLN A 95 4.85 -0.11 -28.24
CA GLN A 95 5.11 -0.71 -26.92
C GLN A 95 3.89 -1.35 -26.28
N LYS A 96 2.65 -0.94 -26.61
CA LYS A 96 1.42 -1.40 -25.93
C LYS A 96 1.34 -2.92 -25.77
N CYS A 97 1.72 -3.68 -26.80
CA CYS A 97 1.62 -5.15 -26.77
C CYS A 97 2.71 -5.77 -25.90
N SER A 98 3.96 -5.29 -26.01
CA SER A 98 5.04 -5.79 -25.17
C SER A 98 4.78 -5.48 -23.68
N THR A 99 4.31 -4.27 -23.38
CA THR A 99 3.99 -3.84 -22.02
C THR A 99 2.79 -4.60 -21.45
N MET A 100 1.72 -4.81 -22.22
CA MET A 100 0.57 -5.61 -21.72
C MET A 100 0.92 -7.07 -21.50
N ASN A 101 1.67 -7.70 -22.41
CA ASN A 101 2.15 -9.07 -22.19
C ASN A 101 3.00 -9.20 -20.91
N GLN A 102 3.86 -8.22 -20.64
CA GLN A 102 4.65 -8.17 -19.40
C GLN A 102 3.76 -8.00 -18.17
N LEU A 103 2.77 -7.12 -18.25
CA LEU A 103 1.80 -6.89 -17.17
C LEU A 103 0.99 -8.16 -16.88
N GLU A 104 0.51 -8.84 -17.91
CA GLU A 104 -0.23 -10.11 -17.79
C GLU A 104 0.61 -11.19 -17.13
N THR A 105 1.87 -11.32 -17.56
CA THR A 105 2.82 -12.26 -16.97
C THR A 105 3.03 -11.94 -15.49
N TYR A 106 3.26 -10.66 -15.17
CA TYR A 106 3.46 -10.23 -13.79
C TYR A 106 2.23 -10.53 -12.92
N MET A 107 1.04 -10.15 -13.38
CA MET A 107 -0.22 -10.38 -12.66
C MET A 107 -0.49 -11.88 -12.47
N THR A 108 -0.25 -12.70 -13.50
CA THR A 108 -0.47 -14.15 -13.42
C THR A 108 0.44 -14.80 -12.36
N SER A 109 1.70 -14.37 -12.27
CA SER A 109 2.68 -14.99 -11.38
C SER A 109 2.77 -14.36 -9.99
N ASN A 110 2.39 -13.08 -9.85
CA ASN A 110 2.69 -12.30 -8.65
C ASN A 110 1.47 -11.60 -8.06
N LEU A 111 0.25 -11.78 -8.60
CA LEU A 111 -0.92 -11.14 -8.00
C LEU A 111 -1.45 -11.95 -6.81
N VAL A 112 -1.90 -13.19 -7.03
CA VAL A 112 -2.54 -14.01 -5.99
C VAL A 112 -1.50 -14.51 -4.98
N GLY A 113 -1.79 -14.34 -3.69
CA GLY A 113 -0.92 -14.73 -2.58
C GLY A 113 0.22 -13.76 -2.29
N SER A 114 0.25 -12.59 -2.93
CA SER A 114 1.29 -11.58 -2.73
C SER A 114 0.77 -10.35 -1.99
N VAL A 115 1.71 -9.48 -1.60
CA VAL A 115 1.40 -8.16 -1.04
C VAL A 115 0.54 -7.32 -2.00
N MET A 116 0.67 -7.51 -3.32
CA MET A 116 -0.17 -6.81 -4.30
C MET A 116 -1.64 -7.21 -4.23
N GLU A 117 -1.96 -8.45 -3.84
CA GLU A 117 -3.34 -8.90 -3.69
C GLU A 117 -4.07 -8.01 -2.68
N LYS A 118 -3.49 -7.89 -1.48
CA LYS A 118 -4.06 -7.10 -0.38
C LYS A 118 -4.07 -5.61 -0.69
N TYR A 119 -3.00 -5.11 -1.30
CA TYR A 119 -2.95 -3.72 -1.74
C TYR A 119 -4.10 -3.37 -2.70
N LEU A 120 -4.37 -4.23 -3.69
CA LEU A 120 -5.45 -4.00 -4.65
C LEU A 120 -6.83 -4.17 -4.01
N GLU A 121 -7.01 -5.15 -3.11
CA GLU A 121 -8.25 -5.30 -2.36
C GLU A 121 -8.58 -4.06 -1.53
N ASN A 122 -7.60 -3.56 -0.79
CA ASN A 122 -7.71 -2.36 0.05
C ASN A 122 -7.94 -1.12 -0.82
N SER A 123 -7.14 -0.93 -1.87
CA SER A 123 -7.29 0.19 -2.81
C SER A 123 -8.65 0.23 -3.48
N LEU A 124 -9.21 -0.92 -3.90
CA LEU A 124 -10.56 -1.01 -4.47
C LEU A 124 -11.61 -0.60 -3.43
N THR A 125 -11.49 -1.13 -2.21
CA THR A 125 -12.41 -0.84 -1.11
C THR A 125 -12.39 0.64 -0.75
N GLU A 126 -11.21 1.22 -0.60
CA GLU A 126 -11.03 2.62 -0.24
C GLU A 126 -11.49 3.56 -1.33
N ASN A 127 -11.11 3.34 -2.60
CA ASN A 127 -11.53 4.22 -3.69
C ASN A 127 -13.06 4.21 -3.87
N ILE A 128 -13.70 3.04 -3.75
CA ILE A 128 -15.15 2.94 -3.92
C ILE A 128 -15.88 3.52 -2.69
N CYS A 129 -15.48 3.13 -1.49
CA CYS A 129 -16.20 3.52 -0.28
C CYS A 129 -15.90 4.95 0.18
N SER A 130 -14.76 5.54 -0.16
CA SER A 130 -14.44 6.94 0.15
C SER A 130 -15.36 7.94 -0.54
N HIS A 131 -15.95 7.56 -1.67
CA HIS A 131 -16.92 8.38 -2.40
C HIS A 131 -18.36 8.17 -1.92
N SER A 132 -18.59 7.22 -1.00
CA SER A 132 -19.90 6.99 -0.41
C SER A 132 -20.20 7.99 0.70
N ILE A 133 -21.48 8.34 0.88
CA ILE A 133 -21.92 9.17 2.01
C ILE A 133 -21.56 8.42 3.31
N SER A 134 -21.04 9.13 4.32
CA SER A 134 -20.55 8.55 5.58
C SER A 134 -21.49 7.53 6.22
N PHE A 135 -22.81 7.74 6.10
CA PHE A 135 -23.84 6.81 6.58
C PHE A 135 -23.72 5.40 5.96
N PHE A 136 -23.35 5.30 4.68
CA PHE A 136 -23.23 4.02 3.97
C PHE A 136 -21.84 3.42 4.02
N GLN A 137 -20.85 4.12 4.55
CA GLN A 137 -19.45 3.68 4.56
C GLN A 137 -19.26 2.29 5.23
N PRO A 138 -19.88 1.98 6.38
CA PRO A 138 -19.75 0.65 6.99
C PRO A 138 -20.38 -0.45 6.13
N THR A 139 -21.55 -0.19 5.55
CA THR A 139 -22.22 -1.13 4.63
C THR A 139 -21.40 -1.33 3.36
N CYS A 140 -20.80 -0.27 2.82
CA CYS A 140 -19.90 -0.34 1.68
C CYS A 140 -18.69 -1.22 1.99
N GLN A 141 -18.01 -0.99 3.12
CA GLN A 141 -16.87 -1.80 3.56
C GLN A 141 -17.27 -3.27 3.73
N GLN A 142 -18.44 -3.54 4.31
CA GLN A 142 -18.93 -4.90 4.45
C GLN A 142 -19.16 -5.58 3.10
N LEU A 143 -19.76 -4.89 2.13
CA LEU A 143 -19.94 -5.42 0.77
C LEU A 143 -18.58 -5.66 0.09
N MET A 144 -17.70 -4.66 0.15
CA MET A 144 -16.38 -4.70 -0.47
C MET A 144 -15.48 -5.79 0.12
N SER A 145 -15.65 -6.16 1.39
CA SER A 145 -14.91 -7.30 1.98
C SER A 145 -15.13 -8.63 1.24
N SER A 146 -16.26 -8.77 0.53
CA SER A 146 -16.56 -9.94 -0.30
C SER A 146 -16.31 -9.72 -1.80
N VAL A 147 -16.43 -8.47 -2.27
CA VAL A 147 -16.33 -8.10 -3.69
C VAL A 147 -14.87 -7.87 -4.10
N ALA A 148 -14.10 -7.15 -3.30
CA ALA A 148 -12.71 -6.82 -3.61
C ALA A 148 -11.85 -8.07 -3.87
N PRO A 149 -11.85 -9.12 -3.02
CA PRO A 149 -11.07 -10.32 -3.29
C PRO A 149 -11.45 -11.01 -4.60
N ARG A 150 -12.75 -11.02 -4.94
CA ARG A 150 -13.25 -11.62 -6.18
C ARG A 150 -12.80 -10.84 -7.41
N LEU A 151 -12.81 -9.50 -7.35
CA LEU A 151 -12.35 -8.65 -8.45
C LEU A 151 -10.84 -8.79 -8.65
N VAL A 152 -10.06 -8.84 -7.57
CA VAL A 152 -8.61 -9.08 -7.65
C VAL A 152 -8.32 -10.48 -8.22
N SER A 153 -9.01 -11.51 -7.74
CA SER A 153 -8.89 -12.86 -8.29
C SER A 153 -9.28 -12.92 -9.77
N LEU A 154 -10.36 -12.26 -10.17
CA LEU A 154 -10.76 -12.15 -11.56
C LEU A 154 -9.67 -11.48 -12.41
N THR A 155 -9.01 -10.44 -11.88
CA THR A 155 -7.90 -9.77 -12.58
C THR A 155 -6.76 -10.74 -12.89
N ALA A 156 -6.43 -11.65 -11.96
CA ALA A 156 -5.44 -12.70 -12.22
C ALA A 156 -5.91 -13.71 -13.30
N VAL A 157 -7.19 -14.06 -13.29
CA VAL A 157 -7.77 -14.95 -14.32
C VAL A 157 -7.72 -14.30 -15.70
N LEU A 158 -8.16 -13.04 -15.81
CA LEU A 158 -8.14 -12.28 -17.07
C LEU A 158 -6.72 -12.14 -17.63
N ALA A 159 -5.74 -11.88 -16.74
CA ALA A 159 -4.33 -11.84 -17.12
C ALA A 159 -3.85 -13.18 -17.67
N LYS A 160 -4.20 -14.29 -17.02
CA LYS A 160 -3.84 -15.65 -17.45
C LYS A 160 -4.44 -16.02 -18.80
N GLU A 161 -5.62 -15.50 -19.12
CA GLU A 161 -6.31 -15.69 -20.39
C GLU A 161 -5.84 -14.72 -21.49
N ASN A 162 -4.82 -13.90 -21.22
CA ASN A 162 -4.27 -12.87 -22.10
C ASN A 162 -5.33 -11.83 -22.54
N MET A 163 -6.31 -11.56 -21.69
CA MET A 163 -7.42 -10.66 -22.03
C MET A 163 -7.02 -9.18 -22.03
N PHE A 164 -5.92 -8.78 -21.37
CA PHE A 164 -5.45 -7.38 -21.38
C PHE A 164 -4.83 -7.05 -22.74
N SER A 165 -4.04 -7.98 -23.28
CA SER A 165 -3.42 -7.85 -24.61
C SER A 165 -4.49 -7.88 -25.70
N GLN A 166 -5.44 -8.82 -25.63
CA GLN A 166 -6.56 -8.89 -26.58
C GLN A 166 -7.38 -7.60 -26.64
N ALA A 167 -7.64 -6.96 -25.50
CA ALA A 167 -8.37 -5.71 -25.43
C ALA A 167 -7.68 -4.55 -26.20
N LEU A 168 -6.37 -4.62 -26.40
CA LEU A 168 -5.58 -3.63 -27.13
C LEU A 168 -5.31 -3.99 -28.61
N ASN A 169 -5.91 -5.07 -29.10
CA ASN A 169 -5.60 -5.71 -30.40
C ASN A 169 -4.12 -6.09 -30.50
N CYS A 170 -3.63 -6.66 -29.42
CA CYS A 170 -2.46 -7.51 -29.36
C CYS A 170 -2.97 -8.96 -29.27
#